data_AF-A0A8X6KGF0-F1
#
_entry.id   AF-A0A8X6KGF0-F1
#
_cell.length_a   1.000
_cell.length_b   1.000
_cell.length_c   1.000
_cell.angle_alpha   90.00
_cell.angle_beta   90.00
_cell.angle_gamma   90.00
#
_symmetry.space_group_name_H-M   'P 1'
#
loop_
_entity.id
_entity.type
_entity.pdbx_description
1 polymer ?
#
loop_
_entity_poly.entity_id
_entity_poly.type
_entity_poly.pdbx_seq_one_letter_code
_entity_poly.pdbx_strand_id
1 'polypeptide(L)'
;MGYNCFGLRITYWNANGVRSRIVELRDFIDKHNPDLILLQETHLGSGDTLQIPNYTTYRNDRPTLPTQNPRGGTAILIKSSLAHFRTPTQPMGTAEATSVTLTPPGSDHITITSIYLLILASTANLHTDLETIFSASDVSVVCGDFNAHNTYWGCSYDNRLGTSIKNFINNTNTQIIAPTTPTRFGHNSASIIDLL
;
A
#
# COMPACT_ATOMS: atom_id res chain seq x y z
N MET A 1 25.72 -19.39 17.64
CA MET A 1 25.41 -18.81 16.32
C MET A 1 23.91 -18.64 16.25
N GLY A 2 23.40 -17.42 16.42
CA GLY A 2 21.97 -17.14 16.32
C GLY A 2 21.64 -16.70 14.91
N TYR A 3 20.80 -17.46 14.20
CA TYR A 3 20.21 -16.98 12.97
C TYR A 3 19.04 -16.06 13.36
N ASN A 4 19.21 -14.76 13.14
CA ASN A 4 18.09 -13.83 13.19
C ASN A 4 17.28 -14.03 11.92
N CYS A 5 16.20 -14.81 12.00
CA CYS A 5 15.24 -14.90 10.92
C CYS A 5 14.41 -13.60 10.96
N PHE A 6 14.69 -12.66 10.05
CA PHE A 6 13.96 -11.39 9.97
C PHE A 6 12.57 -11.61 9.36
N GLY A 7 11.60 -12.01 10.19
CA GLY A 7 10.19 -11.89 9.82
C GLY A 7 9.75 -10.43 9.91
N LEU A 8 9.56 -9.75 8.78
CA LEU A 8 9.02 -8.38 8.76
C LEU A 8 7.51 -8.42 9.09
N ARG A 9 7.08 -7.60 10.06
CA ARG A 9 5.66 -7.37 10.35
C ARG A 9 5.15 -6.18 9.58
N ILE A 10 4.49 -6.47 8.46
CA ILE A 10 3.88 -5.46 7.58
C ILE A 10 2.39 -5.38 7.91
N THR A 11 1.88 -4.17 8.09
CA THR A 11 0.44 -3.88 8.18
C THR A 11 0.07 -2.91 7.08
N TYR A 12 -1.10 -3.08 6.47
CA TYR A 12 -1.63 -2.14 5.49
C TYR A 12 -3.09 -1.79 5.84
N TRP A 13 -3.47 -0.54 5.61
CA TRP A 13 -4.76 -0.03 5.99
C TRP A 13 -5.17 1.20 5.17
N ASN A 14 -6.34 1.12 4.53
CA ASN A 14 -7.02 2.30 4.02
C ASN A 14 -7.59 3.11 5.20
N ALA A 15 -6.95 4.23 5.50
CA ALA A 15 -7.28 5.06 6.65
C ALA A 15 -8.53 5.92 6.45
N ASN A 16 -8.89 6.19 5.18
CA ASN A 16 -9.96 7.12 4.80
C ASN A 16 -9.89 8.44 5.61
N GLY A 17 -8.69 9.02 5.66
CA GLY A 17 -8.33 10.16 6.49
C GLY A 17 -7.64 9.76 7.79
N VAL A 18 -6.30 9.78 7.78
CA VAL A 18 -5.49 9.34 8.93
C VAL A 18 -5.62 10.27 10.15
N ARG A 19 -5.91 11.56 9.94
CA ARG A 19 -5.98 12.54 11.05
C ARG A 19 -7.08 12.22 12.04
N SER A 20 -8.27 11.88 11.57
CA SER A 20 -9.40 11.54 12.42
C SER A 20 -9.22 10.20 13.12
N ARG A 21 -8.19 9.43 12.75
CA ARG A 21 -7.90 8.09 13.26
C ARG A 21 -6.54 7.93 13.92
N ILE A 22 -5.90 9.05 14.26
CA ILE A 22 -4.51 9.04 14.72
C ILE A 22 -4.36 8.39 16.10
N VAL A 23 -5.41 8.42 16.93
CA VAL A 23 -5.41 7.76 18.24
C VAL A 23 -5.45 6.25 18.05
N GLU A 24 -6.38 5.75 17.23
CA GLU A 24 -6.50 4.32 16.91
C GLU A 24 -5.22 3.78 16.26
N LEU A 25 -4.58 4.56 15.39
CA LEU A 25 -3.30 4.19 14.79
C LEU A 25 -2.20 4.07 15.86
N ARG A 26 -2.11 5.01 16.80
CA ARG A 26 -1.11 4.95 17.89
C ARG A 26 -1.33 3.76 18.80
N ASP A 27 -2.58 3.52 19.22
CA ASP A 27 -2.94 2.37 20.06
C ASP A 27 -2.59 1.05 19.36
N PHE A 28 -2.83 0.96 18.04
CA PHE A 28 -2.44 -0.20 17.25
C PHE A 28 -0.91 -0.38 17.23
N ILE A 29 -0.16 0.71 17.02
CA ILE A 29 1.30 0.68 16.99
C ILE A 29 1.87 0.24 18.33
N ASP A 30 1.36 0.77 19.44
CA ASP A 30 1.83 0.42 20.78
C ASP A 30 1.54 -1.04 21.11
N LYS A 31 0.39 -1.56 20.67
CA LYS A 31 -0.02 -2.94 20.92
C LYS A 31 0.69 -3.96 20.03
N HIS A 32 0.85 -3.66 18.75
CA HIS A 32 1.31 -4.63 17.74
C HIS A 32 2.75 -4.41 17.31
N ASN A 33 3.30 -3.21 17.52
CA ASN A 33 4.68 -2.83 17.19
C ASN A 33 5.12 -3.26 15.77
N PRO A 34 4.33 -2.95 14.71
CA PRO A 34 4.62 -3.38 13.34
C PRO A 34 5.92 -2.79 12.83
N ASP A 35 6.63 -3.47 11.93
CA ASP A 35 7.87 -2.96 11.35
C ASP A 35 7.59 -1.92 10.24
N LEU A 36 6.53 -2.16 9.47
CA LEU A 36 6.01 -1.25 8.46
C LEU A 36 4.49 -1.12 8.55
N ILE A 37 3.99 0.09 8.28
CA ILE A 37 2.58 0.42 8.19
C ILE A 37 2.35 1.17 6.88
N LEU A 38 1.59 0.56 5.98
CA LEU A 38 1.27 1.09 4.66
C LEU A 38 -0.14 1.69 4.72
N LEU A 39 -0.23 2.98 4.48
CA LEU A 39 -1.49 3.72 4.57
C LEU A 39 -1.98 4.13 3.18
N GLN A 40 -3.27 3.95 2.94
CA GLN A 40 -3.99 4.46 1.77
C GLN A 40 -5.04 5.49 2.21
N GLU A 41 -5.46 6.34 1.28
CA GLU A 41 -6.39 7.46 1.52
C GLU A 41 -6.02 8.26 2.77
N THR A 42 -4.77 8.74 2.84
CA THR A 42 -4.27 9.48 4.00
C THR A 42 -5.02 10.79 4.21
N HIS A 43 -5.52 11.40 3.13
CA HIS A 43 -6.18 12.71 3.09
C HIS A 43 -5.32 13.81 3.73
N LEU A 44 -4.01 13.74 3.48
CA LEU A 44 -3.05 14.76 3.90
C LEU A 44 -2.74 15.68 2.73
N GLY A 45 -2.59 16.97 3.02
CA GLY A 45 -2.00 17.98 2.15
C GLY A 45 -0.60 18.38 2.61
N SER A 46 0.05 19.23 1.83
CA SER A 46 1.43 19.68 2.08
C SER A 46 1.64 20.37 3.43
N GLY A 47 0.62 21.04 3.97
CA GLY A 47 0.67 21.68 5.29
C GLY A 47 0.49 20.71 6.47
N ASP A 48 0.16 19.46 6.20
CA ASP A 48 -0.19 18.50 7.25
C ASP A 48 1.01 17.69 7.70
N THR A 49 1.01 17.30 8.97
CA THR A 49 2.07 16.48 9.57
C THR A 49 1.53 15.13 10.00
N LEU A 50 2.24 14.07 9.61
CA LEU A 50 2.06 12.72 10.13
C LEU A 50 3.40 12.28 10.70
N GLN A 51 3.51 12.26 12.03
CA GLN A 51 4.73 11.89 12.75
C GLN A 51 4.35 10.93 13.86
N ILE A 52 5.03 9.78 13.89
CA ILE A 52 4.89 8.76 14.91
C ILE A 52 6.28 8.50 15.50
N PRO A 53 6.45 8.53 16.83
CA PRO A 53 7.74 8.24 17.46
C PRO A 53 8.31 6.89 17.00
N ASN A 54 9.62 6.84 16.74
CA ASN A 54 10.36 5.66 16.27
C ASN A 54 10.04 5.20 14.83
N TYR A 55 9.22 5.94 14.08
CA TYR A 55 8.97 5.68 12.67
C TYR A 55 9.39 6.85 11.80
N THR A 56 10.03 6.53 10.68
CA THR A 56 10.24 7.44 9.57
C THR A 56 8.99 7.40 8.68
N THR A 57 8.48 8.57 8.30
CA THR A 57 7.30 8.69 7.44
C THR A 57 7.71 9.07 6.03
N TYR A 58 7.33 8.25 5.05
CA TYR A 58 7.36 8.59 3.63
C TYR A 58 5.94 8.67 3.12
N ARG A 59 5.63 9.66 2.28
CA ARG A 59 4.28 9.82 1.74
C ARG A 59 4.29 10.50 0.38
N ASN A 60 3.24 10.24 -0.38
CA ASN A 60 2.86 10.98 -1.57
C ASN A 60 1.43 11.47 -1.39
N ASP A 61 1.29 12.78 -1.19
CA ASP A 61 0.00 13.46 -1.04
C ASP A 61 -0.60 13.73 -2.43
N ARG A 62 -1.91 13.52 -2.62
CA ARG A 62 -2.57 13.93 -3.86
C ARG A 62 -2.57 15.46 -3.95
N PRO A 63 -2.08 16.06 -5.04
CA PRO A 63 -2.22 17.49 -5.26
C PRO A 63 -3.70 17.89 -5.24
N THR A 64 -4.04 18.88 -4.43
CA THR A 64 -5.39 19.45 -4.34
C THR A 64 -5.33 20.97 -4.46
N LEU A 65 -6.41 21.56 -4.98
CA LEU A 65 -6.53 23.02 -5.02
C LEU A 65 -6.64 23.55 -3.58
N PRO A 66 -6.17 24.79 -3.29
CA PRO A 66 -6.23 25.37 -1.95
C PRO A 66 -7.63 25.44 -1.33
N THR A 67 -8.68 25.42 -2.15
CA THR A 67 -10.09 25.47 -1.73
C THR A 67 -10.71 24.09 -1.48
N GLN A 68 -9.97 23.01 -1.74
CA GLN A 68 -10.47 21.65 -1.62
C GLN A 68 -9.85 20.93 -0.43
N ASN A 69 -10.65 20.12 0.25
CA ASN A 69 -10.12 19.21 1.26
C ASN A 69 -9.22 18.16 0.59
N PRO A 70 -8.06 17.83 1.18
CA PRO A 70 -7.22 16.75 0.70
C PRO A 70 -7.98 15.41 0.61
N ARG A 71 -7.67 14.62 -0.42
CA ARG A 71 -8.27 13.29 -0.69
C ARG A 71 -7.22 12.37 -1.29
N GLY A 72 -7.45 11.06 -1.23
CA GLY A 72 -6.44 10.08 -1.66
C GLY A 72 -5.14 10.22 -0.87
N GLY A 73 -4.02 9.94 -1.53
CA GLY A 73 -2.68 9.96 -0.95
C GLY A 73 -2.32 8.64 -0.28
N THR A 74 -1.03 8.31 -0.32
CA THR A 74 -0.48 7.10 0.29
C THR A 74 0.70 7.46 1.21
N ALA A 75 0.96 6.62 2.20
CA ALA A 75 2.12 6.75 3.07
C ALA A 75 2.66 5.40 3.52
N ILE A 76 3.92 5.40 3.94
CA ILE A 76 4.58 4.30 4.65
C ILE A 76 5.20 4.88 5.92
N LEU A 77 4.84 4.30 7.07
CA LEU A 77 5.55 4.45 8.33
C LEU A 77 6.47 3.23 8.46
N ILE A 78 7.77 3.44 8.55
CA ILE A 78 8.76 2.37 8.73
C ILE A 78 9.59 2.63 9.97
N LYS A 79 9.85 1.60 10.79
CA LYS A 79 10.70 1.77 11.98
C LYS A 79 12.04 2.39 11.62
N SER A 80 12.41 3.46 12.32
CA SER A 80 13.67 4.19 12.08
C SER A 80 14.92 3.35 12.36
N SER A 81 14.79 2.25 13.11
CA SER A 81 15.87 1.29 13.36
C SER A 81 16.19 0.37 12.19
N LEU A 82 15.31 0.28 11.18
CA LEU A 82 15.57 -0.51 9.97
C LEU A 82 16.39 0.33 9.00
N ALA A 83 17.38 -0.27 8.34
CA ALA A 83 18.11 0.41 7.26
C ALA A 83 17.22 0.48 6.01
N HIS A 84 16.92 1.69 5.55
CA HIS A 84 16.01 1.93 4.42
C HIS A 84 16.25 3.29 3.76
N PHE A 85 15.72 3.45 2.56
CA PHE A 85 15.66 4.72 1.85
C PHE A 85 14.37 4.85 1.03
N ARG A 86 13.99 6.09 0.71
CA ARG A 86 12.83 6.35 -0.16
C ARG A 86 13.11 5.88 -1.57
N THR A 87 12.21 5.09 -2.13
CA THR A 87 12.22 4.78 -3.56
C THR A 87 11.45 5.89 -4.29
N PRO A 88 12.06 6.60 -5.25
CA PRO A 88 11.36 7.63 -6.00
C PRO A 88 10.15 7.04 -6.72
N THR A 89 8.96 7.58 -6.45
CA THR A 89 7.74 7.15 -7.13
C THR A 89 7.59 7.92 -8.43
N GLN A 90 7.46 7.20 -9.55
CA GLN A 90 7.12 7.80 -10.84
C GLN A 90 5.65 8.23 -10.85
N PRO A 91 5.27 9.23 -11.67
CA PRO A 91 3.85 9.55 -11.90
C PRO A 91 3.11 8.33 -12.45
N MET A 92 1.98 7.99 -11.81
CA MET A 92 1.15 6.83 -12.17
C MET A 92 -0.15 7.31 -12.82
N GLY A 93 -0.68 6.53 -13.77
CA GLY A 93 -1.93 6.86 -14.47
C GLY A 93 -3.19 6.33 -13.81
N THR A 94 -3.08 5.24 -13.05
CA THR A 94 -4.20 4.48 -12.45
C THR A 94 -4.09 4.30 -10.95
N ALA A 95 -2.95 4.63 -10.37
CA ALA A 95 -2.63 4.36 -8.99
C ALA A 95 -2.08 5.59 -8.29
N GLU A 96 -2.15 5.57 -6.97
CA GLU A 96 -1.27 6.32 -6.09
C GLU A 96 -0.39 5.32 -5.36
N ALA A 97 0.89 5.63 -5.24
CA ALA A 97 1.83 4.72 -4.61
C ALA A 97 2.84 5.50 -3.77
N THR A 98 3.33 4.88 -2.69
CA THR A 98 4.50 5.31 -1.95
C THR A 98 5.37 4.09 -1.72
N SER A 99 6.67 4.20 -2.03
CA SER A 99 7.60 3.07 -1.99
C SER A 99 8.81 3.37 -1.14
N VAL A 100 9.26 2.37 -0.39
CA VAL A 100 10.47 2.39 0.43
C VAL A 100 11.26 1.12 0.17
N THR A 101 12.56 1.24 -0.01
CA THR A 101 13.46 0.09 -0.18
C THR A 101 14.20 -0.16 1.14
N LEU A 102 14.09 -1.38 1.65
CA LEU A 102 14.89 -1.87 2.78
C LEU A 102 16.22 -2.42 2.29
N THR A 103 17.23 -2.31 3.15
CA THR A 103 18.57 -2.85 2.90
C THR A 103 18.97 -3.83 4.01
N PRO A 104 18.39 -5.06 4.05
CA PRO A 104 18.74 -6.03 5.07
C PRO A 104 20.21 -6.45 4.92
N PRO A 105 20.98 -6.56 6.01
CA PRO A 105 22.39 -6.96 5.93
C PRO A 105 22.55 -8.36 5.32
N GLY A 106 23.29 -8.46 4.21
CA GLY A 106 23.58 -9.74 3.56
C GLY A 106 22.39 -10.38 2.84
N SER A 107 21.39 -9.59 2.44
CA SER A 107 20.27 -10.04 1.60
C SER A 107 19.97 -9.00 0.52
N ASP A 108 19.18 -9.41 -0.48
CA ASP A 108 18.75 -8.52 -1.54
C ASP A 108 17.89 -7.36 -1.00
N HIS A 109 17.88 -6.25 -1.73
CA HIS A 109 17.01 -5.13 -1.43
C HIS A 109 15.54 -5.54 -1.62
N ILE A 110 14.70 -5.09 -0.68
CA ILE A 110 13.26 -5.35 -0.72
C ILE A 110 12.55 -4.02 -0.84
N THR A 111 11.83 -3.78 -1.94
CA THR A 111 10.97 -2.61 -2.08
C THR A 111 9.57 -2.94 -1.61
N ILE A 112 9.07 -2.13 -0.68
CA ILE A 112 7.72 -2.23 -0.15
C ILE A 112 6.93 -1.01 -0.61
N THR A 113 5.76 -1.25 -1.19
CA THR A 113 4.91 -0.21 -1.78
C THR A 113 3.52 -0.23 -1.15
N SER A 114 3.08 0.93 -0.64
CA SER A 114 1.68 1.21 -0.34
C SER A 114 1.00 1.65 -1.63
N ILE A 115 -0.04 0.94 -2.10
CA ILE A 115 -0.77 1.27 -3.34
C ILE A 115 -2.25 1.57 -3.08
N TYR A 116 -2.80 2.53 -3.80
CA TYR A 116 -4.23 2.81 -3.87
C TYR A 116 -4.66 2.93 -5.34
N LEU A 117 -5.48 2.01 -5.84
CA LEU A 117 -5.97 2.07 -7.22
C LEU A 117 -7.22 2.96 -7.33
N LEU A 118 -7.20 3.84 -8.33
CA LEU A 118 -8.25 4.83 -8.56
C LEU A 118 -9.43 4.19 -9.30
N ILE A 119 -10.60 4.12 -8.66
CA ILE A 119 -11.82 3.50 -9.20
C ILE A 119 -12.21 4.04 -10.59
N LEU A 120 -12.00 5.34 -10.82
CA LEU A 120 -12.41 6.05 -12.04
C LEU A 120 -11.32 6.08 -13.12
N ALA A 121 -10.13 5.54 -12.85
CA ALA A 121 -9.07 5.55 -13.84
C ALA A 121 -9.33 4.51 -14.94
N SER A 122 -9.00 4.90 -16.18
CA SER A 122 -8.93 3.95 -17.29
C SER A 122 -7.90 2.87 -16.97
N THR A 123 -8.21 1.60 -17.18
CA THR A 123 -7.24 0.51 -16.96
C THR A 123 -6.06 0.53 -17.95
N ALA A 124 -6.01 1.49 -18.88
CA ALA A 124 -5.00 1.58 -19.92
C ALA A 124 -3.56 1.63 -19.39
N ASN A 125 -3.31 2.35 -18.29
CA ASN A 125 -1.96 2.46 -17.71
C ASN A 125 -1.68 1.45 -16.60
N LEU A 126 -2.66 0.64 -16.20
CA LEU A 126 -2.52 -0.25 -15.03
C LEU A 126 -1.36 -1.24 -15.20
N HIS A 127 -1.20 -1.82 -16.40
CA HIS A 127 -0.10 -2.74 -16.66
C HIS A 127 1.26 -2.06 -16.46
N THR A 128 1.46 -0.90 -17.09
CA THR A 128 2.70 -0.13 -17.02
C THR A 128 2.97 0.40 -15.61
N ASP A 129 1.93 0.85 -14.90
CA ASP A 129 2.05 1.29 -13.51
C ASP A 129 2.52 0.12 -12.62
N LEU A 130 1.93 -1.08 -12.77
CA LEU A 130 2.35 -2.28 -12.03
C LEU A 130 3.77 -2.71 -12.41
N GLU A 131 4.13 -2.74 -13.69
CA GLU A 131 5.50 -3.04 -14.14
C GLU A 131 6.52 -2.07 -13.52
N THR A 132 6.19 -0.78 -13.49
CA THR A 132 7.05 0.26 -12.88
C THR A 132 7.23 0.03 -11.38
N ILE A 133 6.17 -0.36 -10.67
CA ILE A 133 6.25 -0.67 -9.24
C ILE A 133 7.09 -1.94 -8.99
N PHE A 134 6.84 -3.01 -9.73
CA PHE A 134 7.50 -4.30 -9.50
C PHE A 134 8.96 -4.33 -9.98
N SER A 135 9.35 -3.47 -10.93
CA SER A 135 10.73 -3.34 -11.41
C SER A 135 11.65 -2.51 -10.51
N ALA A 136 11.14 -1.95 -9.41
CA ALA A 136 11.92 -1.10 -8.52
C ALA A 136 13.06 -1.85 -7.79
N SER A 137 12.91 -3.16 -7.57
CA SER A 137 13.93 -4.06 -7.04
C SER A 137 13.61 -5.52 -7.36
N ASP A 138 14.60 -6.41 -7.22
CA ASP A 138 14.44 -7.84 -7.45
C ASP A 138 13.36 -8.48 -6.56
N VAL A 139 13.22 -7.99 -5.33
CA VAL A 139 12.16 -8.40 -4.40
C VAL A 139 11.22 -7.22 -4.15
N SER A 140 9.97 -7.35 -4.58
CA SER A 140 8.96 -6.30 -4.46
C SER A 140 7.72 -6.83 -3.75
N VAL A 141 7.25 -6.08 -2.74
CA VAL A 141 6.01 -6.35 -2.00
C VAL A 141 5.10 -5.13 -2.17
N VAL A 142 3.87 -5.36 -2.64
CA VAL A 142 2.92 -4.28 -2.91
C VAL A 142 1.66 -4.56 -2.12
N CYS A 143 1.26 -3.66 -1.23
CA CYS A 143 0.05 -3.85 -0.43
C CYS A 143 -0.81 -2.60 -0.42
N GLY A 144 -2.12 -2.80 -0.32
CA GLY A 144 -3.06 -1.71 -0.12
C GLY A 144 -4.40 -1.99 -0.77
N ASP A 145 -5.13 -0.93 -1.08
CA ASP A 145 -6.49 -0.98 -1.60
C ASP A 145 -6.46 -0.95 -3.13
N PHE A 146 -6.73 -2.10 -3.73
CA PHE A 146 -6.74 -2.26 -5.19
C PHE A 146 -8.10 -1.89 -5.80
N ASN A 147 -9.16 -1.65 -5.02
CA ASN A 147 -10.53 -1.47 -5.50
C ASN A 147 -10.95 -2.52 -6.57
N ALA A 148 -10.33 -3.70 -6.52
CA ALA A 148 -10.39 -4.69 -7.56
C ALA A 148 -11.14 -5.91 -7.05
N HIS A 149 -12.19 -6.28 -7.77
CA HIS A 149 -13.01 -7.43 -7.45
C HIS A 149 -12.64 -8.56 -8.41
N ASN A 150 -12.23 -9.71 -7.87
CA ASN A 150 -12.06 -10.92 -8.64
C ASN A 150 -12.32 -12.15 -7.77
N THR A 151 -13.00 -13.14 -8.35
CA THR A 151 -13.29 -14.43 -7.73
C THR A 151 -12.02 -15.20 -7.33
N TYR A 152 -10.89 -14.95 -8.01
CA TYR A 152 -9.59 -15.56 -7.67
C TYR A 152 -9.11 -15.25 -6.24
N TRP A 153 -9.46 -14.08 -5.69
CA TRP A 153 -9.18 -13.71 -4.30
C TRP A 153 -10.44 -13.62 -3.44
N GLY A 154 -11.51 -14.31 -3.83
CA GLY A 154 -12.69 -14.49 -2.98
C GLY A 154 -13.75 -13.39 -3.05
N CYS A 155 -13.71 -12.50 -4.05
CA CYS A 155 -14.88 -11.66 -4.34
C CYS A 155 -16.01 -12.46 -5.00
N SER A 156 -17.24 -11.98 -4.92
CA SER A 156 -18.41 -12.63 -5.55
C SER A 156 -18.55 -12.39 -7.06
N TYR A 157 -17.76 -11.46 -7.61
CA TYR A 157 -17.75 -11.13 -9.03
C TYR A 157 -16.39 -10.58 -9.46
N ASP A 158 -16.21 -10.48 -10.78
CA ASP A 158 -15.03 -9.90 -11.40
C ASP A 158 -15.35 -8.50 -11.95
N ASN A 159 -14.52 -7.51 -11.65
CA ASN A 159 -14.55 -6.20 -12.30
C ASN A 159 -13.34 -6.00 -13.23
N ARG A 160 -13.36 -4.91 -14.02
CA ARG A 160 -12.29 -4.63 -15.00
C ARG A 160 -10.90 -4.58 -14.36
N LEU A 161 -10.75 -3.89 -13.23
CA LEU A 161 -9.48 -3.82 -12.50
C LEU A 161 -9.03 -5.22 -12.05
N GLY A 162 -9.94 -6.00 -11.48
CA GLY A 162 -9.66 -7.36 -11.01
C GLY A 162 -9.23 -8.30 -12.14
N THR A 163 -9.93 -8.28 -13.27
CA THR A 163 -9.53 -9.05 -14.46
C THR A 163 -8.17 -8.60 -14.99
N SER A 164 -7.91 -7.29 -15.06
CA SER A 164 -6.61 -6.77 -15.52
C SER A 164 -5.46 -7.17 -14.59
N ILE A 165 -5.63 -7.07 -13.27
CA ILE A 165 -4.63 -7.54 -12.30
C ILE A 165 -4.44 -9.05 -12.43
N LYS A 166 -5.53 -9.81 -12.56
CA LYS A 166 -5.45 -11.27 -12.73
C LYS A 166 -4.64 -11.65 -13.98
N ASN A 167 -4.82 -10.92 -15.08
CA ASN A 167 -4.03 -11.11 -16.28
C ASN A 167 -2.54 -10.74 -16.07
N PHE A 168 -2.26 -9.64 -15.37
CA PHE A 168 -0.89 -9.24 -15.03
C PHE A 168 -0.17 -10.33 -14.23
N ILE A 169 -0.79 -10.87 -13.18
CA ILE A 169 -0.16 -11.91 -12.35
C ILE A 169 0.00 -13.25 -13.09
N ASN A 170 -0.86 -13.56 -14.06
CA ASN A 170 -0.72 -14.78 -14.86
C ASN A 170 0.47 -14.70 -15.84
N ASN A 171 0.87 -13.48 -16.22
CA ASN A 171 1.96 -13.23 -17.17
C ASN A 171 3.28 -12.86 -16.49
N THR A 172 3.32 -12.82 -15.15
CA THR A 172 4.49 -12.46 -14.36
C THR A 172 4.74 -13.50 -13.26
N ASN A 173 5.89 -13.46 -12.60
CA ASN A 173 6.16 -14.32 -11.44
C ASN A 173 5.60 -13.70 -10.14
N THR A 174 4.44 -13.07 -10.22
CA THR A 174 3.80 -12.36 -9.10
C THR A 174 2.73 -13.25 -8.48
N GLN A 175 2.60 -13.18 -7.16
CA GLN A 175 1.58 -13.90 -6.40
C GLN A 175 0.69 -12.91 -5.66
N ILE A 176 -0.57 -13.29 -5.44
CA ILE A 176 -1.51 -12.54 -4.60
C ILE A 176 -1.70 -13.30 -3.30
N ILE A 177 -1.57 -12.61 -2.19
CA ILE A 177 -1.92 -13.07 -0.86
C ILE A 177 -3.14 -12.28 -0.39
N ALA A 178 -4.30 -12.92 -0.52
CA ALA A 178 -5.56 -12.35 -0.09
C ALA A 178 -5.91 -12.79 1.35
N PRO A 179 -6.52 -11.92 2.16
CA PRO A 179 -7.06 -12.31 3.45
C PRO A 179 -8.23 -13.29 3.28
N THR A 180 -8.48 -14.10 4.31
CA THR A 180 -9.56 -15.10 4.31
C THR A 180 -10.94 -14.51 4.60
N THR A 181 -11.01 -13.23 4.96
CA THR A 181 -12.25 -12.53 5.33
C THR A 181 -12.34 -11.20 4.59
N PRO A 182 -13.58 -10.69 4.34
CA PRO A 182 -13.76 -9.41 3.67
C PRO A 182 -13.05 -8.26 4.37
N THR A 183 -12.45 -7.37 3.59
CA THR A 183 -11.71 -6.20 4.08
C THR A 183 -12.53 -4.92 3.97
N ARG A 184 -13.53 -4.90 3.06
CA ARG A 184 -14.49 -3.81 2.91
C ARG A 184 -15.92 -4.32 3.07
N PHE A 185 -16.71 -3.60 3.86
CA PHE A 185 -18.13 -3.82 4.07
C PHE A 185 -18.95 -2.66 3.52
N GLY A 186 -19.80 -2.93 2.54
CA GLY A 186 -20.84 -2.03 2.04
C GLY A 186 -22.18 -2.28 2.72
N HIS A 187 -23.22 -1.52 2.34
CA HIS A 187 -24.54 -1.60 2.97
C HIS A 187 -25.14 -3.01 2.93
N ASN A 188 -24.92 -3.76 1.84
CA ASN A 188 -25.35 -5.15 1.65
C ASN A 188 -24.30 -5.97 0.88
N SER A 189 -23.02 -5.64 1.04
CA SER A 189 -21.93 -6.32 0.33
C SER A 189 -20.70 -6.42 1.20
N ALA A 190 -19.89 -7.44 0.96
CA ALA A 190 -18.59 -7.59 1.57
C ALA A 190 -17.61 -8.05 0.48
N SER A 191 -16.42 -7.45 0.43
CA SER A 191 -15.43 -7.71 -0.62
C SER A 191 -14.02 -7.75 -0.07
N ILE A 192 -13.15 -8.47 -0.76
CA ILE A 192 -11.72 -8.53 -0.52
C ILE A 192 -11.06 -7.68 -1.61
N ILE A 193 -10.77 -6.43 -1.28
CA ILE A 193 -10.14 -5.48 -2.21
C ILE A 193 -8.80 -4.97 -1.70
N ASP A 194 -8.50 -5.22 -0.43
CA ASP A 194 -7.20 -4.93 0.16
C ASP A 194 -6.35 -6.20 0.07
N LEU A 195 -5.23 -6.11 -0.65
CA LEU A 195 -4.41 -7.26 -1.05
C LEU A 195 -2.93 -7.02 -0.74
N LEU A 196 -2.18 -8.12 -0.68
CA LEU A 196 -0.72 -8.18 -0.73
C LEU A 196 -0.27 -8.96 -1.97
#